data_AF-A0A938H1R3-F1
#
_entry.id   AF-A0A938H1R3-F1
#
_cell.length_a   1.000
_cell.length_b   1.000
_cell.length_c   1.000
_cell.angle_alpha   90.00
_cell.angle_beta   90.00
_cell.angle_gamma   90.00
#
_symmetry.space_group_name_H-M   'P 1'
#
loop_
_entity.id
_entity.type
_entity.pdbx_description
1 polymer ?
#
loop_
_entity_poly.entity_id
_entity_poly.type
_entity_poly.pdbx_seq_one_letter_code
_entity_poly.pdbx_strand_id
1 'polypeptide(L)'
;MIVFHSIRSIATRSLRFVVPMIVLAHATVRAAVECRLLWCDPQQEAPGLVHADLENTLRPVSLAALKIQPPVLLHPREGTIRLFHADDCSAACTVTVPSAVRRALLLLMPGETPRSLRAMLVDDSPGRVPDAGACVVNLSKVHIRLAVGEHRALIVPGADHPLVCPQERDDFNMAQVLFQFERDGAWRTASETRLRFAPGMRHLILAEHDVRSGRPRVRTFTDAGVARPVADAAAAE
;
A
#
# COMPACT_ATOMS: atom_id res chain seq x y z
N MET A 1 31.36 73.77 -39.10
CA MET A 1 30.56 72.60 -39.51
C MET A 1 31.50 71.38 -39.45
N ILE A 2 31.70 70.75 -38.28
CA ILE A 2 31.09 69.47 -37.80
C ILE A 2 30.95 68.44 -38.96
N VAL A 3 31.41 67.18 -38.94
CA VAL A 3 31.48 66.15 -37.89
C VAL A 3 32.54 65.08 -38.21
N PHE A 4 32.99 64.47 -37.10
CA PHE A 4 33.89 63.35 -36.78
C PHE A 4 33.92 62.05 -37.61
N HIS A 5 35.11 61.44 -37.52
CA HIS A 5 35.46 60.04 -37.78
C HIS A 5 34.64 59.03 -36.95
N SER A 6 34.37 57.85 -37.54
CA SER A 6 33.96 56.67 -36.77
C SER A 6 34.67 55.41 -37.31
N ILE A 7 35.67 54.94 -36.54
CA ILE A 7 36.36 53.68 -36.73
C ILE A 7 35.58 52.63 -35.91
N ARG A 8 35.06 51.59 -36.58
CA ARG A 8 34.36 50.48 -35.91
C ARG A 8 35.36 49.42 -35.48
N SER A 9 35.41 49.19 -34.17
CA SER A 9 36.15 48.12 -33.50
C SER A 9 35.41 46.78 -33.61
N ILE A 10 36.13 45.72 -33.96
CA ILE A 10 35.63 44.33 -34.06
C ILE A 10 35.84 43.68 -32.69
N ALA A 11 34.74 43.40 -31.99
CA ALA A 11 34.76 42.72 -30.70
C ALA A 11 34.74 41.19 -30.86
N THR A 12 35.83 40.53 -30.47
CA THR A 12 35.99 39.08 -30.45
C THR A 12 35.20 38.47 -29.29
N ARG A 13 34.04 37.86 -29.57
CA ARG A 13 33.25 37.12 -28.57
C ARG A 13 33.89 35.75 -28.30
N SER A 14 34.39 35.58 -27.09
CA SER A 14 34.86 34.28 -26.57
C SER A 14 33.67 33.34 -26.34
N LEU A 15 33.59 32.26 -27.12
CA LEU A 15 32.63 31.17 -26.94
C LEU A 15 33.11 30.27 -25.78
N ARG A 16 32.49 30.39 -24.60
CA ARG A 16 32.73 29.46 -23.49
C ARG A 16 31.87 28.22 -23.69
N PHE A 17 32.50 27.09 -24.04
CA PHE A 17 31.87 25.77 -24.01
C PHE A 17 31.60 25.37 -22.56
N VAL A 18 30.33 25.35 -22.16
CA VAL A 18 29.89 24.73 -20.91
C VAL A 18 29.72 23.24 -21.20
N VAL A 19 30.68 22.43 -20.75
CA VAL A 19 30.56 20.97 -20.77
C VAL A 19 29.47 20.59 -19.76
N PRO A 20 28.36 19.96 -20.17
CA PRO A 20 27.39 19.46 -19.21
C PRO A 20 28.05 18.35 -18.39
N MET A 21 28.32 18.63 -17.12
CA MET A 21 28.72 17.63 -16.14
C MET A 21 27.53 16.68 -15.95
N ILE A 22 27.55 15.54 -16.65
CA ILE A 22 26.58 14.46 -16.45
C ILE A 22 26.85 13.88 -15.06
N VAL A 23 26.15 14.37 -14.06
CA VAL A 23 26.10 13.77 -12.73
C VAL A 23 25.36 12.45 -12.89
N LEU A 24 26.09 11.33 -12.90
CA LEU A 24 25.50 10.01 -12.68
C LEU A 24 24.90 10.01 -11.27
N ALA A 25 23.61 10.34 -11.18
CA ALA A 25 22.83 10.11 -9.98
C ALA A 25 22.88 8.61 -9.70
N HIS A 26 23.66 8.22 -8.69
CA HIS A 26 23.63 6.88 -8.16
C HIS A 26 22.25 6.72 -7.53
N ALA A 27 21.37 5.96 -8.19
CA ALA A 27 20.08 5.63 -7.62
C ALA A 27 20.33 4.91 -6.29
N THR A 28 20.08 5.60 -5.18
CA THR A 28 20.21 5.02 -3.84
C THR A 28 19.20 3.90 -3.72
N VAL A 29 19.70 2.67 -3.83
CA VAL A 29 18.93 1.45 -3.58
C VAL A 29 18.51 1.50 -2.11
N ARG A 30 17.20 1.55 -1.85
CA ARG A 30 16.69 1.43 -0.48
C ARG A 30 16.76 -0.02 -0.03
N ALA A 31 16.79 -0.22 1.29
CA ALA A 31 16.66 -1.54 1.88
C ALA A 31 15.44 -2.29 1.31
N ALA A 32 15.57 -3.60 1.17
CA ALA A 32 14.47 -4.46 0.76
C ALA A 32 13.28 -4.31 1.71
N VAL A 33 12.08 -4.48 1.17
CA VAL A 33 10.82 -4.47 1.91
C VAL A 33 10.23 -5.87 1.79
N GLU A 34 9.92 -6.47 2.93
CA GLU A 34 9.15 -7.71 2.99
C GLU A 34 7.70 -7.37 2.66
N CYS A 35 7.24 -7.74 1.47
CA CYS A 35 5.89 -7.46 1.02
C CYS A 35 5.07 -8.74 0.96
N ARG A 36 3.87 -8.69 1.53
CA ARG A 36 2.80 -9.63 1.19
C ARG A 36 1.88 -8.96 0.19
N LEU A 37 1.20 -9.74 -0.63
CA LEU A 37 0.31 -9.20 -1.65
C LEU A 37 -1.09 -9.77 -1.51
N LEU A 38 -2.09 -8.98 -1.86
CA LEU A 38 -3.48 -9.39 -1.90
C LEU A 38 -4.14 -8.84 -3.17
N TRP A 39 -4.69 -9.75 -3.99
CA TRP A 39 -5.58 -9.37 -5.08
C TRP A 39 -7.00 -9.16 -4.54
N CYS A 40 -7.46 -7.91 -4.60
CA CYS A 40 -8.70 -7.48 -3.96
C CYS A 40 -9.96 -7.66 -4.83
N ASP A 41 -9.86 -8.04 -6.10
CA ASP A 41 -11.03 -8.27 -6.95
C ASP A 41 -11.37 -9.78 -7.07
N PRO A 42 -12.47 -10.27 -6.48
CA PRO A 42 -12.85 -11.67 -6.58
C PRO A 42 -13.56 -12.02 -7.88
N GLN A 43 -13.96 -11.03 -8.67
CA GLN A 43 -14.71 -11.23 -9.91
C GLN A 43 -13.78 -11.38 -11.12
N GLN A 44 -12.49 -11.07 -10.95
CA GLN A 44 -11.47 -11.16 -11.99
C GLN A 44 -10.37 -12.12 -11.53
N GLU A 45 -9.87 -12.91 -12.48
CA GLU A 45 -8.66 -13.69 -12.27
C GLU A 45 -7.49 -12.76 -11.93
N ALA A 46 -6.63 -13.18 -11.02
CA ALA A 46 -5.47 -12.39 -10.66
C ALA A 46 -4.52 -12.30 -11.86
N PRO A 47 -4.04 -11.11 -12.24
CA PRO A 47 -3.13 -10.98 -13.37
C PRO A 47 -1.78 -11.63 -13.04
N GLY A 48 -1.12 -12.18 -14.06
CA GLY A 48 0.27 -12.62 -13.94
C GLY A 48 1.19 -11.40 -13.84
N LEU A 49 1.87 -11.24 -12.71
CA LEU A 49 2.77 -10.12 -12.46
C LEU A 49 4.21 -10.58 -12.26
N VAL A 50 5.14 -9.70 -12.60
CA VAL A 50 6.58 -9.83 -12.31
C VAL A 50 7.10 -8.55 -11.64
N HIS A 51 8.19 -8.68 -10.88
CA HIS A 51 8.97 -7.55 -10.39
C HIS A 51 10.44 -7.72 -10.80
N ALA A 52 11.17 -6.61 -10.94
CA ALA A 52 12.61 -6.65 -11.12
C ALA A 52 13.30 -6.75 -9.75
N ASP A 53 14.27 -7.66 -9.62
CA ASP A 53 15.17 -7.70 -8.46
C ASP A 53 16.33 -6.68 -8.59
N LEU A 54 17.33 -6.77 -7.72
CA LEU A 54 18.50 -5.87 -7.74
C LEU A 54 19.34 -6.01 -9.01
N GLU A 55 19.35 -7.19 -9.62
CA GLU A 55 20.12 -7.50 -10.82
C GLU A 55 19.34 -7.19 -12.11
N ASN A 56 18.14 -6.62 -11.99
CA ASN A 56 17.17 -6.45 -13.07
C ASN A 56 16.61 -7.77 -13.62
N THR A 57 16.75 -8.88 -12.88
CA THR A 57 16.11 -10.13 -13.25
C THR A 57 14.63 -10.07 -12.88
N LEU A 58 13.76 -10.45 -13.81
CA LEU A 58 12.33 -10.48 -13.58
C LEU A 58 11.95 -11.74 -12.78
N ARG A 59 11.24 -11.55 -11.68
CA ARG A 59 10.76 -12.60 -10.79
C ARG A 59 9.24 -12.60 -10.76
N PRO A 60 8.59 -13.77 -10.87
CA PRO A 60 7.14 -13.85 -10.81
C PRO A 60 6.63 -13.49 -9.42
N VAL A 61 5.50 -12.81 -9.39
CA VAL A 61 4.73 -12.49 -8.20
C VAL A 61 3.52 -13.40 -8.18
N SER A 62 3.47 -14.32 -7.21
CA SER A 62 2.30 -15.16 -7.02
C SER A 62 1.15 -14.31 -6.50
N LEU A 63 -0.02 -14.43 -7.13
CA LEU A 63 -1.26 -13.84 -6.67
C LEU A 63 -2.35 -14.90 -6.69
N ALA A 64 -3.20 -14.88 -5.68
CA ALA A 64 -4.46 -15.61 -5.68
C ALA A 64 -5.57 -14.67 -5.19
N ALA A 65 -6.73 -14.79 -5.80
CA ALA A 65 -7.89 -13.99 -5.41
C ALA A 65 -8.23 -14.23 -3.94
N LEU A 66 -8.43 -13.15 -3.19
CA LEU A 66 -8.86 -13.18 -1.79
C LEU A 66 -7.95 -13.95 -0.83
N LYS A 67 -6.67 -14.12 -1.18
CA LYS A 67 -5.70 -14.78 -0.31
C LYS A 67 -4.47 -13.90 -0.16
N ILE A 68 -4.14 -13.57 1.08
CA ILE A 68 -2.88 -12.92 1.42
C ILE A 68 -1.75 -13.89 1.10
N GLN A 69 -0.82 -13.46 0.26
CA GLN A 69 0.28 -14.28 -0.19
C GLN A 69 1.39 -14.35 0.87
N PRO A 70 2.23 -15.41 0.83
CA PRO A 70 3.48 -15.43 1.57
C PRO A 70 4.34 -14.20 1.27
N PRO A 71 5.22 -13.78 2.19
CA PRO A 71 6.09 -12.64 1.98
C PRO A 71 7.07 -12.86 0.83
N VAL A 72 7.29 -11.82 0.04
CA VAL A 72 8.32 -11.69 -1.00
C VAL A 72 9.15 -10.45 -0.73
N LEU A 73 10.46 -10.52 -0.98
CA LEU A 73 11.33 -9.35 -0.87
C LEU A 73 11.24 -8.51 -2.13
N LEU A 74 10.72 -7.29 -1.99
CA LEU A 74 10.69 -6.30 -3.05
C LEU A 74 11.76 -5.25 -2.79
N HIS A 75 12.41 -4.77 -3.85
CA HIS A 75 13.51 -3.82 -3.77
C HIS A 75 13.07 -2.46 -4.34
N PRO A 76 12.67 -1.50 -3.49
CA PRO A 76 12.23 -0.21 -3.97
C PRO A 76 13.37 0.54 -4.66
N ARG A 77 13.11 1.04 -5.87
CA ARG A 77 14.01 1.93 -6.60
C ARG A 77 13.47 3.34 -6.53
N GLU A 78 14.32 4.26 -6.09
CA GLU A 78 13.93 5.67 -5.89
C GLU A 78 12.73 5.81 -4.93
N GLY A 79 12.61 4.89 -3.97
CA GLY A 79 11.48 4.86 -3.02
C GLY A 79 10.18 4.32 -3.60
N THR A 80 10.18 3.67 -4.76
CA THR A 80 8.98 3.08 -5.38
C THR A 80 9.14 1.59 -5.65
N ILE A 81 8.07 0.83 -5.44
CA ILE A 81 7.93 -0.54 -5.93
C ILE A 81 7.18 -0.48 -7.26
N ARG A 82 7.69 -1.19 -8.27
CA ARG A 82 7.07 -1.29 -9.60
C ARG A 82 6.78 -2.75 -9.90
N LEU A 83 5.56 -3.02 -10.35
CA LEU A 83 5.14 -4.34 -10.85
C LEU A 83 4.84 -4.22 -12.34
N PHE A 84 5.12 -5.29 -13.07
CA PHE A 84 4.94 -5.38 -14.52
C PHE A 84 4.07 -6.58 -14.85
N HIS A 85 3.38 -6.54 -15.99
CA HIS A 85 2.69 -7.72 -16.50
C HIS A 85 3.70 -8.76 -16.99
N ALA A 86 3.42 -10.03 -16.73
CA ALA A 86 4.34 -11.12 -17.04
C ALA A 86 4.46 -11.42 -18.53
N ASP A 87 3.43 -11.11 -19.33
CA ASP A 87 3.34 -11.43 -20.76
C ASP A 87 4.15 -10.47 -21.64
N ASP A 88 4.13 -9.17 -21.33
CA ASP A 88 4.74 -8.14 -22.18
C ASP A 88 5.69 -7.19 -21.43
N CYS A 89 5.88 -7.39 -20.13
CA CYS A 89 6.70 -6.56 -19.25
C CYS A 89 6.28 -5.07 -19.22
N SER A 90 5.05 -4.76 -19.64
CA SER A 90 4.49 -3.42 -19.50
C SER A 90 4.22 -3.09 -18.03
N ALA A 91 4.33 -1.82 -17.65
CA ALA A 91 4.11 -1.40 -16.28
C ALA A 91 2.65 -1.65 -15.85
N ALA A 92 2.46 -2.42 -14.78
CA ALA A 92 1.14 -2.72 -14.22
C ALA A 92 0.75 -1.69 -13.14
N CYS A 93 1.65 -1.42 -12.20
CA CYS A 93 1.48 -0.38 -11.18
C CYS A 93 2.80 0.11 -10.60
N THR A 94 2.78 1.30 -10.01
CA THR A 94 3.87 1.85 -9.19
C THR A 94 3.30 2.33 -7.86
N VAL A 95 3.99 2.03 -6.76
CA VAL A 95 3.58 2.45 -5.41
C VAL A 95 4.77 3.04 -4.65
N THR A 96 4.55 4.17 -3.99
CA THR A 96 5.55 4.83 -3.16
C THR A 96 5.68 4.11 -1.81
N VAL A 97 6.91 3.87 -1.39
CA VAL A 97 7.25 3.23 -0.12
C VAL A 97 7.77 4.28 0.86
N PRO A 98 7.07 4.52 1.99
CA PRO A 98 7.60 5.38 3.05
C PRO A 98 8.92 4.83 3.58
N SER A 99 9.88 5.71 3.90
CA SER A 99 11.24 5.31 4.29
C SER A 99 11.32 4.49 5.58
N ALA A 100 10.32 4.57 6.45
CA ALA A 100 10.23 3.80 7.69
C ALA A 100 9.70 2.37 7.48
N VAL A 101 9.04 2.09 6.36
CA VAL A 101 8.38 0.79 6.13
C VAL A 101 9.43 -0.26 5.76
N ARG A 102 9.37 -1.40 6.45
CA ARG A 102 10.20 -2.59 6.20
C ARG A 102 9.36 -3.83 5.91
N ARG A 103 8.12 -3.84 6.39
CA ARG A 103 7.13 -4.90 6.15
C ARG A 103 5.84 -4.23 5.67
N ALA A 104 5.27 -4.73 4.59
CA ALA A 104 4.07 -4.15 4.02
C ALA A 104 3.13 -5.21 3.44
N LEU A 105 1.86 -4.86 3.42
CA LEU A 105 0.85 -5.51 2.60
C LEU A 105 0.53 -4.62 1.39
N LEU A 106 0.76 -5.14 0.19
CA LEU A 106 0.37 -4.52 -1.07
C LEU A 106 -1.03 -5.01 -1.47
N LEU A 107 -2.00 -4.10 -1.40
CA LEU A 107 -3.35 -4.33 -1.87
C LEU A 107 -3.46 -3.96 -3.34
N LEU A 108 -3.73 -4.93 -4.20
CA LEU A 108 -3.83 -4.76 -5.64
C LEU A 108 -5.29 -4.80 -6.09
N MET A 109 -5.67 -3.85 -6.93
CA MET A 109 -7.02 -3.70 -7.47
C MET A 109 -6.94 -3.38 -8.96
N PRO A 110 -8.02 -3.65 -9.72
CA PRO A 110 -8.13 -3.12 -11.07
C PRO A 110 -8.02 -1.59 -11.08
N GLY A 111 -7.30 -1.08 -12.09
CA GLY A 111 -7.20 0.33 -12.40
C GLY A 111 -8.32 0.83 -13.31
N GLU A 112 -8.12 2.02 -13.87
CA GLU A 112 -9.10 2.67 -14.74
C GLU A 112 -9.05 2.11 -16.17
N THR A 113 -7.89 1.61 -16.57
CA THR A 113 -7.69 0.93 -17.87
C THR A 113 -7.56 -0.58 -17.67
N PRO A 114 -7.92 -1.41 -18.67
CA PRO A 114 -7.90 -2.86 -18.54
C PRO A 114 -6.56 -3.48 -18.09
N ARG A 115 -5.45 -2.80 -18.38
CA ARG A 115 -4.10 -3.24 -18.00
C ARG A 115 -3.51 -2.46 -16.82
N SER A 116 -4.10 -1.36 -16.37
CA SER A 116 -3.57 -0.67 -15.20
C SER A 116 -4.05 -1.33 -13.92
N LEU A 117 -3.18 -1.40 -12.92
CA LEU A 117 -3.55 -1.79 -11.55
C LEU A 117 -3.42 -0.59 -10.63
N ARG A 118 -4.36 -0.48 -9.69
CA ARG A 118 -4.20 0.38 -8.51
C ARG A 118 -3.55 -0.42 -7.41
N ALA A 119 -2.60 0.19 -6.72
CA ALA A 119 -1.92 -0.40 -5.58
C ALA A 119 -2.05 0.52 -4.36
N MET A 120 -2.34 -0.07 -3.21
CA MET A 120 -2.25 0.61 -1.92
C MET A 120 -1.27 -0.15 -1.03
N LEU A 121 -0.34 0.58 -0.43
CA LEU A 121 0.63 0.04 0.52
C LEU A 121 0.11 0.26 1.94
N VAL A 122 0.00 -0.82 2.69
CA VAL A 122 -0.32 -0.83 4.11
C VAL A 122 0.90 -1.31 4.87
N ASP A 123 1.33 -0.55 5.87
CA ASP A 123 2.40 -1.01 6.77
C ASP A 123 1.82 -2.08 7.71
N ASP A 124 2.31 -3.31 7.57
CA ASP A 124 1.81 -4.48 8.28
C ASP A 124 2.73 -4.92 9.43
N SER A 125 3.64 -4.02 9.83
CA SER A 125 4.58 -4.25 10.92
C SER A 125 3.85 -4.50 12.24
N PRO A 126 4.40 -5.35 13.14
CA PRO A 126 3.82 -5.59 14.45
C PRO A 126 3.66 -4.34 15.33
N GLY A 127 4.50 -3.32 15.10
CA GLY A 127 4.41 -2.04 15.81
C GLY A 127 3.20 -1.21 15.39
N ARG A 128 2.72 -1.38 14.15
CA ARG A 128 1.52 -0.69 13.64
C ARG A 128 0.25 -1.51 13.80
N VAL A 129 0.32 -2.82 13.50
CA VAL A 129 -0.79 -3.76 13.65
C VAL A 129 -0.37 -4.84 14.64
N PRO A 130 -0.62 -4.63 15.95
CA PRO A 130 -0.16 -5.54 16.99
C PRO A 130 -0.90 -6.87 16.96
N ASP A 131 -0.42 -7.81 17.77
CA ASP A 131 -1.08 -9.09 17.98
C ASP A 131 -2.52 -8.92 18.49
N ALA A 132 -3.42 -9.80 18.05
CA ALA A 132 -4.87 -9.68 18.28
C ALA A 132 -5.45 -8.34 17.79
N GLY A 133 -4.76 -7.60 16.92
CA GLY A 133 -5.19 -6.32 16.36
C GLY A 133 -5.91 -6.45 15.01
N ALA A 134 -6.25 -5.30 14.44
CA ALA A 134 -6.80 -5.21 13.10
C ALA A 134 -6.22 -4.02 12.32
N CYS A 135 -6.29 -4.08 11.00
CA CYS A 135 -6.10 -2.92 10.13
C CYS A 135 -7.31 -2.80 9.23
N VAL A 136 -7.96 -1.64 9.26
CA VAL A 136 -9.12 -1.35 8.41
C VAL A 136 -8.68 -0.45 7.27
N VAL A 137 -9.02 -0.83 6.04
CA VAL A 137 -8.64 -0.12 4.83
C VAL A 137 -9.89 0.33 4.09
N ASN A 138 -10.01 1.64 3.84
CA ASN A 138 -11.10 2.21 3.07
C ASN A 138 -10.71 2.31 1.59
N LEU A 139 -11.06 1.28 0.81
CA LEU A 139 -10.89 1.24 -0.64
C LEU A 139 -12.07 1.89 -1.39
N SER A 140 -13.07 2.39 -0.65
CA SER A 140 -14.25 3.05 -1.21
C SER A 140 -13.96 4.51 -1.60
N LYS A 141 -14.90 5.14 -2.30
CA LYS A 141 -14.84 6.56 -2.69
C LYS A 141 -15.49 7.50 -1.66
N VAL A 142 -15.99 6.99 -0.53
CA VAL A 142 -16.70 7.76 0.50
C VAL A 142 -16.09 7.53 1.87
N HIS A 143 -16.40 8.39 2.83
CA HIS A 143 -16.01 8.17 4.22
C HIS A 143 -16.71 6.95 4.81
N ILE A 144 -15.99 6.24 5.68
CA ILE A 144 -16.58 5.17 6.49
C ILE A 144 -16.45 5.52 7.98
N ARG A 145 -17.49 5.19 8.73
CA ARG A 145 -17.43 5.13 10.19
C ARG A 145 -17.31 3.68 10.63
N LEU A 146 -16.42 3.47 11.57
CA LEU A 146 -16.11 2.18 12.15
C LEU A 146 -16.35 2.21 13.66
N ALA A 147 -16.97 1.16 14.17
CA ALA A 147 -16.91 0.81 15.58
C ALA A 147 -16.41 -0.63 15.74
N VAL A 148 -15.40 -0.84 16.60
CA VAL A 148 -14.87 -2.17 16.97
C VAL A 148 -14.72 -2.20 18.49
N GLY A 149 -15.56 -2.94 19.19
CA GLY A 149 -15.62 -2.90 20.66
C GLY A 149 -15.87 -1.46 21.14
N GLU A 150 -14.92 -0.91 21.89
CA GLU A 150 -14.88 0.48 22.35
C GLU A 150 -14.28 1.48 21.32
N HIS A 151 -13.53 0.99 20.32
CA HIS A 151 -12.87 1.86 19.35
C HIS A 151 -13.84 2.48 18.34
N ARG A 152 -13.65 3.76 18.01
CA ARG A 152 -14.43 4.50 17.01
C ARG A 152 -13.49 5.25 16.08
N ALA A 153 -13.73 5.17 14.78
CA ALA A 153 -12.90 5.85 13.78
C ALA A 153 -13.72 6.36 12.59
N LEU A 154 -13.31 7.50 12.04
CA LEU A 154 -13.69 7.99 10.71
C LEU A 154 -12.51 7.74 9.77
N ILE A 155 -12.71 6.95 8.72
CA ILE A 155 -11.63 6.59 7.79
C ILE A 155 -11.97 7.18 6.43
N VAL A 156 -11.09 8.06 5.94
CA VAL A 156 -11.24 8.74 4.64
C VAL A 156 -10.95 7.79 3.48
N PRO A 157 -11.46 8.07 2.26
CA PRO A 157 -11.14 7.29 1.07
C PRO A 157 -9.63 7.11 0.86
N GLY A 158 -9.19 5.89 0.57
CA GLY A 158 -7.79 5.57 0.30
C GLY A 158 -6.87 5.54 1.53
N ALA A 159 -7.43 5.61 2.75
CA ALA A 159 -6.68 5.53 3.99
C ALA A 159 -6.84 4.17 4.68
N ASP A 160 -5.83 3.80 5.47
CA ASP A 160 -5.88 2.70 6.42
C ASP A 160 -5.93 3.22 7.87
N HIS A 161 -6.45 2.39 8.77
CA HIS A 161 -6.54 2.68 10.19
C HIS A 161 -6.18 1.43 11.00
N PRO A 162 -5.01 1.38 11.64
CA PRO A 162 -4.66 0.30 12.54
C PRO A 162 -5.47 0.40 13.84
N LEU A 163 -5.80 -0.76 14.38
CA LEU A 163 -6.50 -0.94 15.64
C LEU A 163 -5.73 -1.93 16.51
N VAL A 164 -5.60 -1.58 17.78
CA VAL A 164 -5.15 -2.50 18.82
C VAL A 164 -6.26 -3.50 19.16
N CYS A 165 -5.94 -4.51 19.96
CA CYS A 165 -6.93 -5.47 20.43
C CYS A 165 -8.00 -4.76 21.30
N PRO A 166 -9.30 -4.81 20.95
CA PRO A 166 -10.36 -4.08 21.68
C PRO A 166 -10.55 -4.68 23.06
N GLN A 167 -10.60 -3.89 24.13
CA GLN A 167 -10.78 -4.38 25.51
C GLN A 167 -12.17 -4.95 25.76
N GLU A 168 -13.21 -4.39 25.13
CA GLU A 168 -14.58 -4.87 25.26
C GLU A 168 -14.81 -6.11 24.38
N ARG A 169 -14.52 -7.28 24.95
CA ARG A 169 -14.73 -8.60 24.35
C ARG A 169 -15.56 -9.49 25.27
N ASP A 170 -16.30 -10.43 24.70
CA ASP A 170 -16.95 -11.49 25.48
C ASP A 170 -15.98 -12.64 25.85
N ASP A 171 -16.49 -13.64 26.56
CA ASP A 171 -15.73 -14.81 27.03
C ASP A 171 -15.11 -15.64 25.89
N PHE A 172 -15.53 -15.43 24.64
CA PHE A 172 -14.98 -16.09 23.45
C PHE A 172 -13.95 -15.22 22.71
N ASN A 173 -13.54 -14.09 23.30
CA ASN A 173 -12.73 -13.04 22.70
C ASN A 173 -13.38 -12.37 21.49
N MET A 174 -14.72 -12.27 21.45
CA MET A 174 -15.42 -11.58 20.35
C MET A 174 -15.76 -10.14 20.71
N ALA A 175 -15.49 -9.21 19.79
CA ALA A 175 -15.94 -7.82 19.87
C ALA A 175 -16.96 -7.50 18.76
N GLN A 176 -17.90 -6.61 19.06
CA GLN A 176 -18.86 -6.08 18.08
C GLN A 176 -18.13 -5.22 17.04
N VAL A 177 -18.49 -5.38 15.77
CA VAL A 177 -17.93 -4.63 14.65
C VAL A 177 -19.05 -4.05 13.80
N LEU A 178 -19.09 -2.74 13.67
CA LEU A 178 -20.08 -2.00 12.90
C LEU A 178 -19.39 -1.11 11.86
N PHE A 179 -19.84 -1.22 10.62
CA PHE A 179 -19.43 -0.37 9.51
C PHE A 179 -20.60 0.45 9.00
N GLN A 180 -20.39 1.76 8.89
CA GLN A 180 -21.34 2.67 8.27
C GLN A 180 -20.68 3.43 7.11
N PHE A 181 -21.41 3.60 6.02
CA PHE A 181 -20.98 4.36 4.85
C PHE A 181 -21.84 5.62 4.76
N GLU A 182 -21.22 6.71 4.33
CA GLU A 182 -21.93 7.94 4.01
C GLU A 182 -22.63 7.78 2.65
N ARG A 183 -23.95 7.97 2.63
CA ARG A 183 -24.77 7.93 1.41
C ARG A 183 -25.89 8.95 1.50
N ASP A 184 -25.99 9.81 0.50
CA ASP A 184 -27.02 10.85 0.39
C ASP A 184 -27.09 11.74 1.64
N GLY A 185 -25.92 12.10 2.20
CA GLY A 185 -25.79 12.92 3.42
C GLY A 185 -26.16 12.20 4.73
N ALA A 186 -26.43 10.89 4.69
CA ALA A 186 -26.78 10.10 5.86
C ALA A 186 -25.81 8.92 6.07
N TRP A 187 -25.56 8.57 7.32
CA TRP A 187 -24.81 7.36 7.67
C TRP A 187 -25.71 6.14 7.61
N ARG A 188 -25.31 5.14 6.84
CA ARG A 188 -26.07 3.89 6.67
C ARG A 188 -25.21 2.72 7.09
N THR A 189 -25.76 1.84 7.92
CA THR A 189 -25.12 0.59 8.30
C THR A 189 -24.97 -0.30 7.07
N ALA A 190 -23.73 -0.67 6.75
CA ALA A 190 -23.40 -1.59 5.67
C ALA A 190 -23.18 -3.01 6.19
N SER A 191 -22.58 -3.15 7.37
CA SER A 191 -22.30 -4.44 7.99
C SER A 191 -22.28 -4.29 9.50
N GLU A 192 -22.83 -5.29 10.17
CA GLU A 192 -22.79 -5.44 11.61
C GLU A 192 -22.49 -6.91 11.91
N THR A 193 -21.42 -7.17 12.65
CA THR A 193 -20.92 -8.53 12.90
C THR A 193 -20.14 -8.58 14.21
N ARG A 194 -19.68 -9.78 14.60
CA ARG A 194 -18.75 -9.98 15.72
C ARG A 194 -17.49 -10.64 15.20
N LEU A 195 -16.33 -10.09 15.54
CA LEU A 195 -15.03 -10.65 15.15
C LEU A 195 -14.28 -11.15 16.38
N ARG A 196 -13.57 -12.26 16.24
CA ARG A 196 -12.76 -12.87 17.29
C ARG A 196 -11.35 -12.27 17.30
N PHE A 197 -10.94 -11.66 18.39
CA PHE A 197 -9.61 -11.06 18.59
C PHE A 197 -8.79 -11.93 19.55
N ALA A 198 -8.34 -13.09 19.06
CA ALA A 198 -7.55 -14.04 19.84
C ALA A 198 -6.02 -13.78 19.66
N PRO A 199 -5.18 -14.15 20.63
CA PRO A 199 -3.73 -14.13 20.46
C PRO A 199 -3.26 -14.91 19.23
N GLY A 200 -2.26 -14.40 18.52
CA GLY A 200 -1.72 -14.97 17.28
C GLY A 200 -2.59 -14.73 16.03
N MET A 201 -3.61 -13.88 16.14
CA MET A 201 -4.55 -13.56 15.06
C MET A 201 -4.50 -12.07 14.77
N ARG A 202 -4.39 -11.69 13.49
CA ARG A 202 -4.62 -10.31 13.06
C ARG A 202 -5.68 -10.27 11.99
N HIS A 203 -6.42 -9.17 11.92
CA HIS A 203 -7.44 -8.96 10.90
C HIS A 203 -7.04 -7.87 9.93
N LEU A 204 -7.24 -8.11 8.65
CA LEU A 204 -7.32 -7.07 7.64
C LEU A 204 -8.79 -6.93 7.24
N ILE A 205 -9.34 -5.72 7.36
CA ILE A 205 -10.73 -5.46 7.00
C ILE A 205 -10.75 -4.46 5.84
N LEU A 206 -11.26 -4.88 4.69
CA LEU A 206 -11.41 -4.05 3.50
C LEU A 206 -12.85 -3.53 3.42
N ALA A 207 -13.01 -2.23 3.38
CA ALA A 207 -14.28 -1.55 3.14
C ALA A 207 -14.26 -0.93 1.74
N GLU A 208 -15.22 -1.29 0.90
CA GLU A 208 -15.25 -0.91 -0.51
C GLU A 208 -16.68 -0.77 -1.04
N HIS A 209 -16.83 -0.38 -2.31
CA HIS A 209 -18.07 -0.60 -3.05
C HIS A 209 -17.85 -1.72 -4.07
N ASP A 210 -18.80 -2.65 -4.13
CA ASP A 210 -18.86 -3.64 -5.19
C ASP A 210 -19.04 -2.93 -6.55
N VAL A 211 -18.12 -3.15 -7.49
CA VAL A 211 -18.08 -2.41 -8.76
C VAL A 211 -19.34 -2.64 -9.61
N ARG A 212 -19.97 -3.81 -9.50
CA ARG A 212 -21.15 -4.18 -10.30
C ARG A 212 -22.43 -3.58 -9.72
N SER A 213 -22.64 -3.75 -8.42
CA SER A 213 -23.88 -3.36 -7.75
C SER A 213 -23.84 -1.94 -7.16
N GLY A 214 -22.64 -1.35 -7.05
CA GLY A 214 -22.42 -0.10 -6.34
C GLY A 214 -22.71 -0.20 -4.83
N ARG A 215 -22.94 -1.40 -4.30
CA ARG A 215 -23.31 -1.59 -2.90
C ARG A 215 -22.05 -1.60 -2.02
N PRO A 216 -22.10 -0.96 -0.83
CA PRO A 216 -21.04 -1.11 0.16
C PRO A 216 -20.80 -2.58 0.50
N ARG A 217 -19.53 -2.97 0.60
CA ARG A 217 -19.12 -4.31 0.98
C ARG A 217 -17.98 -4.22 1.98
N VAL A 218 -18.00 -5.12 2.96
CA VAL A 218 -16.93 -5.31 3.93
C VAL A 218 -16.40 -6.73 3.78
N ARG A 219 -15.09 -6.88 3.69
CA ARG A 219 -14.41 -8.18 3.63
C ARG A 219 -13.36 -8.26 4.72
N THR A 220 -13.36 -9.37 5.45
CA THR A 220 -12.42 -9.61 6.55
C THR A 220 -11.51 -10.76 6.18
N PHE A 221 -10.20 -10.53 6.29
CA PHE A 221 -9.17 -11.55 6.11
C PHE A 221 -8.49 -11.79 7.44
N THR A 222 -8.43 -13.05 7.84
CA THR A 222 -7.70 -13.46 9.05
C THR A 222 -6.30 -13.88 8.67
N ASP A 223 -5.32 -13.17 9.21
CA ASP A 223 -3.91 -13.47 9.10
C ASP A 223 -3.52 -14.37 10.28
N ALA A 224 -3.86 -15.66 10.17
CA ALA A 224 -3.53 -16.67 11.16
C ALA A 224 -2.12 -17.21 10.90
N GLY A 225 -1.26 -17.23 11.92
CA GLY A 225 0.10 -17.78 11.81
C GLY A 225 1.20 -16.74 11.62
N VAL A 226 0.93 -15.47 11.94
CA VAL A 226 2.00 -14.50 12.20
C VAL A 226 2.70 -14.98 13.45
N ALA A 227 3.80 -15.72 13.25
CA ALA A 227 4.62 -16.21 14.34
C ALA A 227 4.90 -15.04 15.28
N ARG A 228 4.59 -15.23 16.56
CA ARG A 228 4.90 -14.28 17.61
C ARG A 228 6.36 -13.84 17.37
N PRO A 229 6.68 -12.53 17.34
CA PRO A 229 8.05 -12.14 17.57
C PRO A 229 8.43 -12.88 18.86
N VAL A 230 9.44 -13.75 18.81
CA VAL A 230 9.95 -14.39 20.02
C VAL A 230 10.41 -13.22 20.87
N ALA A 231 9.57 -12.81 21.82
CA ALA A 231 9.93 -11.80 22.78
C ALA A 231 11.22 -12.31 23.42
N ASP A 232 12.25 -11.48 23.35
CA ASP A 232 13.64 -11.81 23.62
C ASP A 232 13.77 -12.86 24.73
N ALA A 233 14.39 -13.99 24.37
CA ALA A 233 14.93 -14.96 25.33
C ALA A 233 16.17 -14.36 26.05
N ALA A 234 16.11 -13.08 26.42
CA ALA A 234 17.15 -12.30 27.08
C ALA A 234 16.54 -11.56 28.29
N ALA A 235 16.07 -12.32 29.27
CA ALA A 235 15.84 -11.85 30.64
C ALA A 235 15.88 -13.02 31.64
N ALA A 236 16.79 -13.97 31.40
CA ALA A 236 17.13 -15.02 32.36
C ALA A 236 18.67 -15.12 32.43
N GLU A 237 19.28 -14.11 33.03
CA GLU A 237 20.52 -14.22 33.81
C GLU A 237 20.35 -13.43 35.10
#